data_AF-A0A8J9REG6-F1
#
_entry.id   AF-A0A8J9REG6-F1
#
_cell.length_a   1.000
_cell.length_b   1.000
_cell.length_c   1.000
_cell.angle_alpha   90.00
_cell.angle_beta   90.00
_cell.angle_gamma   90.00
#
_symmetry.space_group_name_H-M   'P 1'
#
loop_
_entity.id
_entity.type
_entity.pdbx_description
1 polymer ?
#
loop_
_entity_poly.entity_id
_entity_poly.type
_entity_poly.pdbx_seq_one_letter_code
_entity_poly.pdbx_strand_id
1 'polypeptide(L)'
;MVPVPYPIDIMVRDKAILLNLEAIRMVILKDQAVILSAPDPADYEGPLTRWVFPTDDNYFVEDIVERLKGVHKYDSKEREKLERRLPFEFKVLEAALEEIVNEMSTEVSELVERGLPALDALVSRVSRRELETVRDVKASMQGILQRAQRLQAELELLLDDDEDMADMYLSRRAAADERRHEFYQAARQSAAEQGLDHPLDEHGRSASDSSLASSNTPKGFSHRVEVKSHVDPRSIEECENLLETYFLQAVFVAVTAGSCTAGVLVIIGILAWAKYRRVLDFIPQEL
;
A
#
# COMPACT_ATOMS: atom_id res chain seq x y z
N MET A 1 -6.37 23.27 13.99
CA MET A 1 -6.16 22.29 12.92
C MET A 1 -5.27 21.20 13.48
N VAL A 2 -5.86 20.07 13.84
CA VAL A 2 -5.08 18.85 14.09
C VAL A 2 -4.52 18.46 12.72
N PRO A 3 -3.20 18.19 12.58
CA PRO A 3 -2.66 17.76 11.30
C PRO A 3 -3.44 16.52 10.87
N VAL A 4 -3.97 16.55 9.64
CA VAL A 4 -4.53 15.36 9.00
C VAL A 4 -3.39 14.33 9.01
N PRO A 5 -3.59 13.09 9.49
CA PRO A 5 -2.57 12.06 9.35
C PRO A 5 -2.14 12.01 7.88
N TYR A 6 -0.83 11.93 7.65
CA TYR A 6 -0.28 11.87 6.29
C TYR A 6 -1.01 10.78 5.49
N PRO A 7 -1.46 11.09 4.27
CA PRO A 7 -2.25 10.16 3.48
C PRO A 7 -1.44 8.89 3.18
N ILE A 8 -2.14 7.76 2.98
CA ILE A 8 -1.53 6.51 2.50
C ILE A 8 -0.71 6.80 1.24
N ASP A 9 0.51 6.29 1.19
CA ASP A 9 1.49 6.55 0.12
C ASP A 9 2.51 5.39 0.06
N ILE A 10 2.81 4.94 -1.16
CA ILE A 10 3.81 3.92 -1.45
C ILE A 10 4.77 4.51 -2.48
N MET A 11 6.00 4.79 -2.06
CA MET A 11 7.00 5.42 -2.93
C MET A 11 8.11 4.45 -3.30
N VAL A 12 8.29 4.24 -4.59
CA VAL A 12 9.43 3.50 -5.13
C VAL A 12 10.61 4.46 -5.36
N ARG A 13 11.81 4.06 -4.91
CA ARG A 13 13.08 4.76 -5.09
C ARG A 13 14.13 3.77 -5.55
N ASP A 14 15.21 4.28 -6.12
CA ASP A 14 16.33 3.50 -6.67
C ASP A 14 16.82 2.36 -5.77
N LYS A 15 16.82 2.56 -4.45
CA LYS A 15 17.35 1.62 -3.45
C LYS A 15 16.42 1.34 -2.28
N ALA A 16 15.19 1.86 -2.32
CA ALA A 16 14.27 1.78 -1.20
C ALA A 16 12.82 1.83 -1.65
N ILE A 17 11.94 1.19 -0.88
CA ILE A 17 10.50 1.41 -0.94
C ILE A 17 10.09 2.10 0.37
N LEU A 18 9.44 3.25 0.28
CA LEU A 18 8.95 3.97 1.44
C LEU A 18 7.46 3.70 1.58
N LEU A 19 7.06 3.24 2.76
CA LEU A 19 5.68 2.99 3.10
C LEU A 19 5.21 3.98 4.16
N ASN A 20 4.12 4.68 3.86
CA ASN A 20 3.31 5.37 4.84
C ASN A 20 1.89 4.82 4.75
N LEU A 21 1.59 3.83 5.58
CA LEU A 21 0.31 3.13 5.66
C LEU A 21 -0.33 3.42 7.04
N GLU A 22 -0.49 4.72 7.32
CA GLU A 22 -1.10 5.26 8.55
C GLU A 22 -0.35 4.92 9.85
N ALA A 23 -0.73 3.83 10.53
CA ALA A 23 -0.06 3.36 11.74
C ALA A 23 1.33 2.78 11.42
N ILE A 24 1.48 2.25 10.21
CA ILE A 24 2.71 1.64 9.72
C ILE A 24 3.50 2.65 8.90
N ARG A 25 4.73 2.94 9.33
CA ARG A 25 5.70 3.71 8.55
C ARG A 25 7.00 2.95 8.50
N MET A 26 7.50 2.70 7.31
CA MET A 26 8.76 1.96 7.18
C MET A 26 9.50 2.25 5.88
N VAL A 27 10.79 1.93 5.90
CA VAL A 27 11.66 1.96 4.72
C VAL A 27 12.16 0.54 4.47
N ILE A 28 11.82 -0.01 3.32
CA ILE A 28 12.27 -1.33 2.87
C ILE A 28 13.51 -1.13 1.99
N LEU A 29 14.58 -1.85 2.30
CA LEU A 29 15.82 -1.91 1.53
C LEU A 29 16.01 -3.33 0.98
N LYS A 30 17.11 -3.59 0.26
CA LYS A 30 17.36 -4.90 -0.38
C LYS A 30 17.43 -6.08 0.60
N ASP A 31 17.91 -5.87 1.82
CA ASP A 31 18.24 -6.92 2.79
C ASP A 31 17.85 -6.57 4.24
N GLN A 32 17.24 -5.40 4.43
CA GLN A 32 16.84 -4.89 5.74
C GLN A 32 15.61 -3.99 5.61
N ALA A 33 14.80 -3.94 6.67
CA ALA A 33 13.65 -3.07 6.75
C ALA A 33 13.74 -2.24 8.03
N VAL A 34 13.52 -0.93 7.90
CA VAL A 34 13.53 0.02 9.01
C VAL A 34 12.09 0.40 9.32
N ILE A 35 11.56 -0.13 10.42
CA ILE A 35 10.23 0.21 10.90
C ILE A 35 10.36 1.48 11.74
N LEU A 36 9.62 2.52 11.37
CA LEU A 36 9.58 3.81 12.07
C LEU A 36 8.37 3.93 12.99
N SER A 37 7.25 3.32 12.59
CA SER A 37 6.05 3.19 13.41
C SER A 37 5.35 1.87 13.14
N ALA A 38 4.82 1.26 14.20
CA ALA A 38 4.06 0.02 14.16
C ALA A 38 2.68 0.23 14.80
N PRO A 39 1.68 -0.60 14.48
CA PRO A 39 0.35 -0.52 15.09
C PRO A 39 0.40 -0.73 16.61
N ASP A 40 -0.48 -0.04 17.34
CA ASP A 40 -0.60 -0.15 18.80
C ASP A 40 -1.44 -1.39 19.18
N PRO A 41 -0.88 -2.38 19.91
CA PRO A 41 -1.61 -3.59 20.30
C PRO A 41 -2.77 -3.33 21.28
N ALA A 42 -2.79 -2.16 21.94
CA ALA A 42 -3.79 -1.83 22.95
C ALA A 42 -5.02 -1.08 22.39
N ASP A 43 -5.08 -0.82 21.08
CA ASP A 43 -6.04 0.11 20.49
C ASP A 43 -7.41 -0.51 20.14
N TYR A 44 -7.80 -1.61 20.80
CA TYR A 44 -9.09 -2.30 20.62
C TYR A 44 -10.35 -1.42 20.86
N GLU A 45 -10.22 -0.24 21.47
CA GLU A 45 -11.35 0.66 21.76
C GLU A 45 -11.21 2.05 21.09
N GLY A 46 -10.13 2.29 20.34
CA GLY A 46 -9.80 3.56 19.68
C GLY A 46 -9.85 3.47 18.16
N PRO A 47 -9.72 4.61 17.43
CA PRO A 47 -9.50 4.56 16.00
C PRO A 47 -8.10 3.99 15.72
N LEU A 48 -8.02 2.76 15.18
CA LEU A 48 -6.81 1.91 15.00
C LEU A 48 -5.62 2.54 14.25
N THR A 49 -5.76 3.80 13.82
CA THR A 49 -4.70 4.68 13.32
C THR A 49 -3.59 5.03 14.34
N ARG A 50 -3.67 4.55 15.59
CA ARG A 50 -2.66 4.83 16.60
C ARG A 50 -1.42 3.99 16.37
N TRP A 51 -0.28 4.65 16.45
CA TRP A 51 1.01 4.00 16.28
C TRP A 51 1.85 4.10 17.55
N VAL A 52 2.72 3.11 17.71
CA VAL A 52 3.75 3.05 18.74
C VAL A 52 5.13 2.99 18.11
N PHE A 53 6.14 3.31 18.90
CA PHE A 53 7.51 3.03 18.51
C PHE A 53 7.69 1.50 18.47
N PRO A 54 8.26 0.94 17.39
CA PRO A 54 8.38 -0.51 17.24
C PRO A 54 9.27 -1.09 18.34
N THR A 55 8.73 -2.05 19.07
CA THR A 55 9.41 -2.86 20.08
C THR A 55 9.46 -4.31 19.63
N ASP A 56 10.41 -5.09 20.14
CA ASP A 56 10.55 -6.51 19.78
C ASP A 56 9.29 -7.35 20.10
N ASP A 57 8.51 -6.94 21.09
CA ASP A 57 7.26 -7.60 21.51
C ASP A 57 6.03 -7.17 20.67
N ASN A 58 6.20 -6.31 19.66
CA ASN A 58 5.09 -5.87 18.82
C ASN A 58 4.71 -6.97 17.82
N TYR A 59 3.43 -7.33 17.77
CA TYR A 59 2.93 -8.42 16.94
C TYR A 59 3.24 -8.25 15.44
N PHE A 60 3.23 -7.01 14.94
CA PHE A 60 3.55 -6.70 13.55
C PHE A 60 5.04 -6.93 13.25
N VAL A 61 5.91 -6.59 14.20
CA VAL A 61 7.36 -6.84 14.10
C VAL A 61 7.63 -8.34 14.15
N GLU A 62 6.96 -9.06 15.07
CA GLU A 62 7.07 -10.52 15.18
C GLU A 62 6.63 -11.22 13.88
N ASP A 63 5.51 -10.81 13.29
CA ASP A 63 4.99 -11.36 12.04
C ASP A 63 5.98 -11.20 10.88
N ILE A 64 6.53 -10.00 10.68
CA ILE A 64 7.57 -9.75 9.67
C ILE A 64 8.76 -10.70 9.90
N VAL A 65 9.23 -10.83 11.15
CA VAL A 65 10.36 -11.70 11.48
C VAL A 65 10.04 -13.18 11.22
N GLU A 66 8.82 -13.65 11.54
CA GLU A 66 8.37 -15.02 11.25
C GLU A 66 8.34 -15.31 9.75
N ARG A 67 7.80 -14.39 8.93
CA ARG A 67 7.78 -14.49 7.47
C ARG A 67 9.18 -14.53 6.86
N LEU A 68 10.08 -13.69 7.38
CA LEU A 68 11.48 -13.66 6.92
C LEU A 68 12.23 -14.94 7.29
N LYS A 69 11.93 -15.56 8.45
CA LYS A 69 12.48 -16.86 8.86
C LYS A 69 11.87 -18.05 8.10
N GLY A 70 10.74 -17.85 7.41
CA GLY A 70 10.01 -18.91 6.71
C GLY A 70 9.33 -19.90 7.66
N VAL A 71 8.97 -19.44 8.86
CA VAL A 71 8.28 -20.26 9.88
C VAL A 71 6.80 -19.87 9.84
N HIS A 72 5.98 -20.61 9.10
CA HIS A 72 4.53 -20.36 9.05
C HIS A 72 3.76 -21.29 10.00
N LYS A 73 2.77 -20.73 10.71
CA LYS A 73 1.88 -21.44 11.66
C LYS A 73 0.68 -22.14 11.01
N TYR A 74 0.42 -21.97 9.70
CA TYR A 74 -0.72 -22.59 9.01
C TYR A 74 -0.34 -23.35 7.74
N ASP A 75 -0.72 -24.63 7.71
CA ASP A 75 -0.43 -25.64 6.70
C ASP A 75 -1.33 -25.45 5.46
N SER A 76 -0.82 -24.76 4.45
CA SER A 76 -1.31 -24.90 3.08
C SER A 76 -0.12 -24.98 2.11
N LYS A 77 0.23 -26.21 1.71
CA LYS A 77 1.44 -26.56 0.91
C LYS A 77 1.64 -25.78 -0.41
N GLU A 78 0.61 -25.11 -0.91
CA GLU A 78 0.65 -24.30 -2.13
C GLU A 78 1.07 -22.85 -1.84
N ARG A 79 0.47 -22.21 -0.82
CA ARG A 79 0.83 -20.85 -0.37
C ARG A 79 2.26 -20.82 0.19
N GLU A 80 2.62 -21.89 0.91
CA GLU A 80 3.95 -22.15 1.47
C GLU A 80 5.06 -22.32 0.39
N LYS A 81 4.70 -22.61 -0.86
CA LYS A 81 5.66 -22.69 -1.99
C LYS A 81 5.86 -21.34 -2.68
N LEU A 82 4.84 -20.49 -2.69
CA LEU A 82 4.89 -19.14 -3.28
C LEU A 82 5.57 -18.16 -2.30
N GLU A 83 5.19 -18.18 -1.02
CA GLU A 83 5.76 -17.36 0.05
C GLU A 83 7.26 -17.64 0.27
N ARG A 84 7.70 -18.89 0.13
CA ARG A 84 9.13 -19.25 0.20
C ARG A 84 9.96 -18.68 -0.95
N ARG A 85 9.32 -18.26 -2.05
CA ARG A 85 9.98 -17.79 -3.27
C ARG A 85 10.00 -16.27 -3.41
N LEU A 86 9.19 -15.54 -2.64
CA LEU A 86 9.18 -14.08 -2.69
C LEU A 86 10.52 -13.49 -2.22
N PRO A 87 11.07 -12.51 -2.95
CA PRO A 87 12.17 -11.65 -2.49
C PRO A 87 11.91 -11.01 -1.12
N PHE A 88 12.99 -10.59 -0.45
CA PHE A 88 12.94 -9.97 0.88
C PHE A 88 11.97 -8.79 0.92
N GLU A 89 12.12 -7.89 -0.06
CA GLU A 89 11.33 -6.66 -0.20
C GLU A 89 9.81 -6.94 -0.24
N PHE A 90 9.39 -8.00 -0.91
CA PHE A 90 7.97 -8.34 -1.04
C PHE A 90 7.40 -9.05 0.17
N LYS A 91 8.20 -9.83 0.91
CA LYS A 91 7.74 -10.40 2.18
C LYS A 91 7.42 -9.31 3.20
N VAL A 92 8.25 -8.27 3.24
CA VAL A 92 8.03 -7.13 4.13
C VAL A 92 6.85 -6.28 3.66
N LEU A 93 6.76 -6.02 2.35
CA LEU A 93 5.63 -5.31 1.77
C LEU A 93 4.30 -6.03 2.01
N GLU A 94 4.26 -7.35 1.79
CA GLU A 94 3.09 -8.20 2.01
C GLU A 94 2.59 -8.10 3.45
N ALA A 95 3.49 -8.19 4.44
CA ALA A 95 3.12 -8.04 5.85
C ALA A 95 2.50 -6.67 6.14
N ALA A 96 3.06 -5.59 5.58
CA ALA A 96 2.55 -4.24 5.77
C ALA A 96 1.18 -4.03 5.10
N LEU A 97 0.97 -4.56 3.90
CA LEU A 97 -0.31 -4.50 3.18
C LEU A 97 -1.39 -5.36 3.83
N GLU A 98 -1.02 -6.55 4.32
CA GLU A 98 -1.95 -7.42 5.06
C GLU A 98 -2.43 -6.75 6.34
N GLU A 99 -1.51 -6.14 7.08
CA GLU A 99 -1.86 -5.50 8.35
C GLU A 99 -2.86 -4.35 8.14
N ILE A 100 -2.62 -3.42 7.21
CA ILE A 100 -3.54 -2.29 6.97
C ILE A 100 -4.91 -2.76 6.46
N VAL A 101 -4.96 -3.78 5.59
CA VAL A 101 -6.23 -4.31 5.08
C VAL A 101 -7.00 -5.05 6.17
N ASN A 102 -6.30 -5.82 7.01
CA ASN A 102 -6.90 -6.53 8.14
C ASN A 102 -7.41 -5.55 9.20
N GLU A 103 -6.66 -4.47 9.47
CA GLU A 103 -7.07 -3.36 10.35
C GLU A 103 -8.40 -2.78 9.87
N MET A 104 -8.47 -2.31 8.61
CA MET A 104 -9.71 -1.76 8.06
C MET A 104 -10.88 -2.76 8.06
N SER A 105 -10.61 -4.03 7.79
CA SER A 105 -11.63 -5.09 7.79
C SER A 105 -12.19 -5.37 9.19
N THR A 106 -11.31 -5.33 10.20
CA THR A 106 -11.68 -5.47 11.61
C THR A 106 -12.53 -4.29 12.06
N GLU A 107 -12.13 -3.05 11.73
CA GLU A 107 -12.94 -1.87 12.03
C GLU A 107 -14.32 -1.95 11.38
N VAL A 108 -14.43 -2.35 10.11
CA VAL A 108 -15.73 -2.52 9.44
C VAL A 108 -16.59 -3.51 10.22
N SER A 109 -16.03 -4.63 10.67
CA SER A 109 -16.74 -5.66 11.41
C SER A 109 -17.27 -5.14 12.75
N GLU A 110 -16.43 -4.45 13.53
CA GLU A 110 -16.81 -3.83 14.81
C GLU A 110 -17.90 -2.76 14.64
N LEU A 111 -17.79 -1.95 13.60
CA LEU A 111 -18.78 -0.93 13.28
C LEU A 111 -20.13 -1.54 12.88
N VAL A 112 -20.13 -2.67 12.17
CA VAL A 112 -21.34 -3.41 11.82
C VAL A 112 -21.98 -4.00 13.08
N GLU A 113 -21.20 -4.62 13.97
CA GLU A 113 -21.69 -5.18 15.24
C GLU A 113 -22.31 -4.10 16.14
N ARG A 114 -21.74 -2.89 16.15
CA ARG A 114 -22.30 -1.74 16.89
C ARG A 114 -23.49 -1.09 16.18
N GLY A 115 -23.49 -1.08 14.85
CA GLY A 115 -24.48 -0.39 14.02
C GLY A 115 -25.81 -1.14 13.88
N LEU A 116 -25.78 -2.45 13.65
CA LEU A 116 -26.97 -3.25 13.40
C LEU A 116 -27.99 -3.20 14.56
N PRO A 117 -27.60 -3.40 15.84
CA PRO A 117 -28.55 -3.32 16.95
C PRO A 117 -29.16 -1.92 17.12
N ALA A 118 -28.39 -0.86 16.82
CA ALA A 118 -28.89 0.51 16.88
C ALA A 118 -29.92 0.78 15.77
N LEU A 119 -29.70 0.25 14.56
CA LEU A 119 -30.66 0.33 13.46
C LEU A 119 -31.96 -0.42 13.78
N ASP A 120 -31.87 -1.64 14.30
CA ASP A 120 -33.04 -2.44 14.69
C ASP A 120 -33.86 -1.73 15.78
N ALA A 121 -33.19 -1.14 16.77
CA ALA A 121 -33.85 -0.35 17.80
C ALA A 121 -34.60 0.87 17.20
N LEU A 122 -34.00 1.57 16.22
CA LEU A 122 -34.62 2.70 15.55
C LEU A 122 -35.88 2.33 14.73
N VAL A 123 -35.92 1.13 14.16
CA VAL A 123 -37.12 0.62 13.45
C VAL A 123 -38.30 0.51 14.42
N SER A 124 -38.07 0.07 15.66
CA SER A 124 -39.12 -0.03 16.68
C SER A 124 -39.52 1.34 17.25
N ARG A 125 -38.53 2.17 17.62
CA ARG A 125 -38.75 3.47 18.24
C ARG A 125 -37.56 4.40 17.97
N VAL A 126 -37.85 5.59 17.46
CA VAL A 126 -36.82 6.60 17.17
C VAL A 126 -36.18 7.12 18.47
N SER A 127 -34.97 6.63 18.70
CA SER A 127 -33.92 6.99 19.67
C SER A 127 -33.14 8.29 19.41
N ARG A 128 -32.96 9.24 20.34
CA ARG A 128 -31.87 10.23 20.18
C ARG A 128 -30.51 9.54 20.28
N ARG A 129 -30.34 8.68 21.29
CA ARG A 129 -29.13 7.91 21.55
C ARG A 129 -28.75 7.04 20.35
N GLU A 130 -29.71 6.30 19.81
CA GLU A 130 -29.50 5.38 18.69
C GLU A 130 -29.23 6.15 17.38
N LEU A 131 -29.83 7.33 17.18
CA LEU A 131 -29.48 8.20 16.05
C LEU A 131 -28.05 8.75 16.15
N GLU A 132 -27.60 9.10 17.35
CA GLU A 132 -26.20 9.51 17.59
C GLU A 132 -25.25 8.33 17.29
N THR A 133 -25.53 7.13 17.82
CA THR A 133 -24.75 5.92 17.51
C THR A 133 -24.68 5.62 16.01
N VAL A 134 -25.81 5.67 15.28
CA VAL A 134 -25.84 5.41 13.84
C VAL A 134 -25.10 6.51 13.06
N ARG A 135 -25.16 7.76 13.50
CA ARG A 135 -24.40 8.86 12.90
C ARG A 135 -22.89 8.66 13.09
N ASP A 136 -22.47 8.25 14.27
CA ASP A 136 -21.06 8.00 14.58
C ASP A 136 -20.55 6.80 13.79
N VAL A 137 -21.29 5.70 13.76
CA VAL A 137 -21.00 4.52 12.92
C VAL A 137 -20.85 4.94 11.46
N LYS A 138 -21.82 5.70 10.91
CA LYS A 138 -21.73 6.18 9.52
C LYS A 138 -20.49 7.03 9.27
N ALA A 139 -20.15 7.94 10.19
CA ALA A 139 -18.97 8.79 10.04
C ALA A 139 -17.68 7.95 10.05
N SER A 140 -17.58 6.95 10.94
CA SER A 140 -16.46 6.01 10.97
C SER A 140 -16.37 5.16 9.70
N MET A 141 -17.47 4.58 9.20
CA MET A 141 -17.47 3.86 7.90
C MET A 141 -17.01 4.75 6.75
N GLN A 142 -17.42 6.03 6.75
CA GLN A 142 -16.99 6.97 5.72
C GLN A 142 -15.48 7.24 5.79
N GLY A 143 -14.91 7.28 7.00
CA GLY A 143 -13.47 7.32 7.20
C GLY A 143 -12.78 6.09 6.60
N ILE A 144 -13.24 4.88 6.93
CA ILE A 144 -12.68 3.63 6.37
C ILE A 144 -12.81 3.59 4.85
N LEU A 145 -13.95 4.01 4.28
CA LEU A 145 -14.13 4.10 2.84
C LEU A 145 -13.07 4.99 2.19
N GLN A 146 -12.78 6.15 2.76
CA GLN A 146 -11.78 7.07 2.24
C GLN A 146 -10.36 6.48 2.32
N ARG A 147 -10.05 5.79 3.43
CA ARG A 147 -8.77 5.10 3.63
C ARG A 147 -8.57 3.98 2.62
N ALA A 148 -9.58 3.12 2.44
CA ALA A 148 -9.56 2.02 1.49
C ALA A 148 -9.45 2.53 0.04
N GLN A 149 -10.17 3.60 -0.33
CA GLN A 149 -10.05 4.24 -1.64
C GLN A 149 -8.66 4.84 -1.88
N ARG A 150 -8.03 5.38 -0.83
CA ARG A 150 -6.66 5.91 -0.94
C ARG A 150 -5.66 4.77 -1.16
N LEU A 151 -5.74 3.69 -0.37
CA LEU A 151 -4.91 2.50 -0.59
C LEU A 151 -5.10 1.92 -2.00
N GLN A 152 -6.35 1.84 -2.45
CA GLN A 152 -6.69 1.40 -3.80
C GLN A 152 -5.98 2.27 -4.86
N ALA A 153 -6.04 3.60 -4.74
CA ALA A 153 -5.43 4.51 -5.71
C ALA A 153 -3.91 4.39 -5.76
N GLU A 154 -3.24 4.17 -4.62
CA GLU A 154 -1.79 3.96 -4.58
C GLU A 154 -1.39 2.60 -5.19
N LEU A 155 -2.17 1.55 -4.93
CA LEU A 155 -1.94 0.23 -5.54
C LEU A 155 -2.23 0.23 -7.04
N GLU A 156 -3.26 0.94 -7.50
CA GLU A 156 -3.60 1.13 -8.91
C GLU A 156 -2.46 1.84 -9.65
N LEU A 157 -1.89 2.91 -9.06
CA LEU A 157 -0.76 3.62 -9.63
C LEU A 157 0.45 2.70 -9.87
N LEU A 158 0.75 1.81 -8.92
CA LEU A 158 1.83 0.84 -9.06
C LEU A 158 1.52 -0.24 -10.09
N LEU A 159 0.28 -0.74 -10.12
CA LEU A 159 -0.16 -1.76 -11.09
C LEU A 159 -0.19 -1.22 -12.53
N ASP A 160 -0.40 0.09 -12.72
CA ASP A 160 -0.43 0.73 -14.04
C ASP A 160 0.97 0.93 -14.67
N ASP A 161 2.06 0.85 -13.88
CA ASP A 161 3.44 1.10 -14.34
C ASP A 161 4.38 -0.10 -14.10
N ASP A 162 4.62 -0.89 -15.16
CA ASP A 162 5.57 -2.01 -15.17
C ASP A 162 7.00 -1.60 -14.77
N GLU A 163 7.40 -0.35 -15.03
CA GLU A 163 8.73 0.16 -14.66
C GLU A 163 8.84 0.33 -13.15
N ASP A 164 7.82 0.91 -12.51
CA ASP A 164 7.76 1.03 -11.04
C ASP A 164 7.72 -0.35 -10.37
N MET A 165 6.93 -1.30 -10.90
CA MET A 165 6.92 -2.69 -10.40
C MET A 165 8.28 -3.37 -10.55
N ALA A 166 8.98 -3.17 -11.66
CA ALA A 166 10.33 -3.69 -11.83
C ALA A 166 11.31 -3.04 -10.85
N ASP A 167 11.14 -1.75 -10.59
CA ASP A 167 11.97 -0.97 -9.70
C ASP A 167 11.83 -1.36 -8.22
N MET A 168 10.71 -1.99 -7.86
CA MET A 168 10.49 -2.58 -6.52
C MET A 168 11.36 -3.81 -6.24
N TYR A 169 11.93 -4.49 -7.25
CA TYR A 169 12.86 -5.62 -7.04
C TYR A 169 14.26 -5.16 -6.59
N LEU A 170 14.35 -4.56 -5.40
CA LEU A 170 15.56 -3.99 -4.80
C LEU A 170 16.74 -4.97 -4.77
N SER A 171 16.49 -6.24 -4.42
CA SER A 171 17.52 -7.29 -4.37
C SER A 171 18.14 -7.54 -5.75
N ARG A 172 17.29 -7.61 -6.79
CA ARG A 172 17.72 -7.86 -8.17
C ARG A 172 18.46 -6.65 -8.73
N ARG A 173 18.00 -5.43 -8.44
CA ARG A 173 18.66 -4.17 -8.84
C ARG A 173 20.05 -4.05 -8.23
N ALA A 174 20.17 -4.28 -6.92
CA ALA A 174 21.46 -4.24 -6.24
C ALA A 174 22.47 -5.23 -6.85
N ALA A 175 22.05 -6.47 -7.14
CA ALA A 175 22.91 -7.46 -7.77
C ALA A 175 23.28 -7.11 -9.24
N ALA A 176 22.40 -6.39 -9.96
CA ALA A 176 22.71 -5.89 -11.29
C ALA A 176 23.71 -4.72 -11.23
N ASP A 177 23.57 -3.83 -10.25
CA ASP A 177 24.46 -2.70 -10.01
C ASP A 177 25.86 -3.16 -9.59
N GLU A 178 25.95 -4.14 -8.70
CA GLU A 178 27.22 -4.76 -8.29
C GLU A 178 27.96 -5.35 -9.50
N ARG A 179 27.27 -6.14 -10.34
CA ARG A 179 27.85 -6.69 -11.58
C ARG A 179 28.28 -5.62 -12.58
N ARG A 180 27.49 -4.54 -12.72
CA ARG A 180 27.86 -3.39 -13.56
C ARG A 180 29.13 -2.72 -13.04
N HIS A 181 29.20 -2.48 -11.73
CA HIS A 181 30.39 -1.89 -11.10
C HIS A 181 31.63 -2.74 -11.29
N GLU A 182 31.54 -4.06 -11.12
CA GLU A 182 32.66 -4.98 -11.36
C GLU A 182 33.13 -4.93 -12.82
N PHE A 183 32.21 -4.93 -13.77
CA PHE A 183 32.55 -4.82 -15.20
C PHE A 183 33.28 -3.52 -15.53
N TYR A 184 32.78 -2.38 -15.04
CA TYR A 184 33.44 -1.08 -15.24
C TYR A 184 34.81 -1.01 -14.57
N GLN A 185 34.97 -1.59 -13.38
CA GLN A 185 36.26 -1.66 -12.69
C GLN A 185 37.26 -2.50 -13.47
N ALA A 186 36.85 -3.67 -13.98
CA ALA A 186 37.71 -4.52 -14.82
C ALA A 186 38.11 -3.80 -16.12
N ALA A 187 37.16 -3.16 -16.81
CA ALA A 187 37.45 -2.38 -18.01
C ALA A 187 38.44 -1.23 -17.74
N ARG A 188 38.30 -0.55 -16.59
CA ARG A 188 39.21 0.52 -16.17
C ARG A 188 40.62 -0.02 -15.87
N GLN A 189 40.73 -1.19 -15.22
CA GLN A 189 42.02 -1.83 -14.97
C GLN A 189 42.70 -2.24 -16.29
N SER A 190 41.97 -2.85 -17.23
CA SER A 190 42.51 -3.22 -18.53
C SER A 190 42.94 -2.00 -19.38
N ALA A 191 42.20 -0.88 -19.30
CA ALA A 191 42.57 0.36 -19.99
C ALA A 191 43.84 0.99 -19.39
N ALA A 192 43.98 0.97 -18.05
CA ALA A 192 45.18 1.44 -17.35
C ALA A 192 46.41 0.57 -17.68
N GLU A 193 46.27 -0.75 -17.76
CA GLU A 193 47.33 -1.67 -18.18
C GLU A 193 47.78 -1.45 -19.63
N GLN A 194 46.86 -1.02 -20.51
CA GLN A 194 47.16 -0.70 -21.91
C GLN A 194 47.72 0.72 -22.10
N GLY A 195 47.91 1.49 -21.02
CA GLY A 195 48.48 2.84 -21.08
C GLY A 195 47.58 3.88 -21.76
N LEU A 196 46.28 3.59 -21.88
CA LEU A 196 45.28 4.51 -22.44
C LEU A 196 44.69 5.38 -21.31
N ASP A 197 45.53 6.25 -20.73
CA ASP A 197 45.09 7.27 -19.76
C ASP A 197 44.38 8.42 -20.51
N HIS A 198 43.10 8.24 -20.81
CA HIS A 198 42.20 9.38 -21.00
C HIS A 198 41.07 9.31 -19.96
N PRO A 199 40.85 10.38 -19.18
CA PRO A 199 39.78 10.39 -18.19
C PRO A 199 38.45 10.33 -18.94
N LEU A 200 37.70 9.23 -18.76
CA LEU A 200 36.30 9.20 -19.18
C LEU A 200 35.55 10.09 -18.19
N ASP A 201 35.15 11.26 -18.67
CA ASP A 201 34.34 12.23 -17.96
C ASP A 201 33.10 11.55 -17.35
N GLU A 202 33.03 11.58 -16.03
CA GLU A 202 31.90 11.22 -15.19
C GLU A 202 30.81 12.30 -15.33
N HIS A 203 30.14 12.36 -16.49
CA HIS A 203 28.93 13.15 -16.62
C HIS A 203 27.71 12.25 -16.49
N GLY A 204 27.25 12.11 -15.24
CA GLY A 204 25.87 11.77 -14.97
C GLY A 204 24.96 12.78 -15.67
N ARG A 205 24.17 12.32 -16.64
CA ARG A 205 23.11 13.13 -17.24
C ARG A 205 21.78 12.44 -17.06
N SER A 206 21.04 12.99 -16.09
CA SER A 206 19.60 13.10 -16.11
C SER A 206 19.12 13.50 -17.51
N ALA A 207 18.05 12.86 -17.95
CA ALA A 207 17.39 13.11 -19.22
C ALA A 207 17.18 14.62 -19.48
N SER A 208 17.59 15.09 -20.65
CA SER A 208 16.91 16.15 -21.38
C SER A 208 17.45 16.22 -22.80
N ASP A 209 16.49 16.13 -23.70
CA ASP A 209 16.58 16.17 -25.15
C ASP A 209 17.02 17.56 -25.65
N SER A 210 18.02 17.63 -26.54
CA SER A 210 18.15 18.69 -27.56
C SER A 210 19.32 18.44 -28.52
N SER A 211 18.96 18.11 -29.76
CA SER A 211 19.56 18.50 -31.05
C SER A 211 21.07 18.43 -31.33
N LEU A 212 21.39 17.68 -32.40
CA LEU A 212 22.29 17.99 -33.53
C LEU A 212 23.75 18.41 -33.24
N ALA A 213 24.72 17.53 -33.53
CA ALA A 213 25.86 17.86 -34.39
C ALA A 213 26.72 16.62 -34.70
N SER A 214 27.14 16.56 -35.96
CA SER A 214 28.04 15.60 -36.57
C SER A 214 29.51 15.89 -36.23
N SER A 215 30.30 14.86 -35.91
CA SER A 215 31.71 14.78 -36.35
C SER A 215 32.31 13.39 -36.12
N ASN A 216 32.93 12.88 -37.18
CA ASN A 216 33.61 11.58 -37.30
C ASN A 216 34.64 11.30 -36.19
N THR A 217 34.56 10.11 -35.60
CA THR A 217 35.69 9.42 -34.94
C THR A 217 35.83 7.98 -35.47
N PRO A 218 37.05 7.38 -35.41
CA PRO A 218 37.38 6.17 -36.15
C PRO A 218 36.80 4.91 -35.51
N LYS A 219 36.56 3.90 -36.36
CA LYS A 219 36.14 2.54 -36.04
C LYS A 219 36.98 1.93 -34.90
N GLY A 220 36.35 1.70 -33.75
CA GLY A 220 36.94 0.94 -32.66
C GLY A 220 36.01 0.90 -31.44
N PHE A 221 35.29 -0.20 -31.28
CA PHE A 221 34.72 -0.65 -30.00
C PHE A 221 33.78 0.33 -29.26
N SER A 222 32.69 0.77 -29.89
CA SER A 222 31.52 1.23 -29.14
C SER A 222 30.36 0.26 -29.41
N HIS A 223 30.38 -0.88 -28.73
CA HIS A 223 29.12 -1.52 -28.41
C HIS A 223 28.58 -0.80 -27.18
N ARG A 224 28.03 0.41 -27.40
CA ARG A 224 27.09 1.02 -26.46
C ARG A 224 25.89 0.08 -26.44
N VAL A 225 25.98 -0.94 -25.59
CA VAL A 225 24.82 -1.73 -25.21
C VAL A 225 23.98 -0.77 -24.39
N GLU A 226 23.12 -0.01 -25.06
CA GLU A 226 21.90 0.46 -24.44
C GLU A 226 21.12 -0.80 -24.05
N VAL A 227 21.41 -1.30 -22.85
CA VAL A 227 20.45 -2.13 -22.14
C VAL A 227 19.31 -1.19 -21.79
N LYS A 228 18.45 -0.89 -22.77
CA LYS A 228 17.05 -0.62 -22.45
C LYS A 228 16.62 -1.87 -21.70
N SER A 229 16.43 -1.75 -20.39
CA SER A 229 15.85 -2.79 -19.56
C SER A 229 14.43 -3.01 -20.08
N HIS A 230 14.31 -3.79 -21.15
CA HIS A 230 13.08 -4.52 -21.38
C HIS A 230 12.97 -5.44 -20.17
N VAL A 231 12.23 -4.98 -19.18
CA VAL A 231 11.83 -5.77 -18.03
C VAL A 231 11.21 -7.03 -18.62
N ASP A 232 11.73 -8.20 -18.26
CA ASP A 232 11.12 -9.45 -18.71
C ASP A 232 9.73 -9.50 -18.05
N PRO A 233 8.62 -9.54 -18.80
CA PRO A 233 7.28 -9.52 -18.22
C PRO A 233 7.03 -10.71 -17.27
N ARG A 234 7.76 -11.82 -17.44
CA ARG A 234 7.71 -12.95 -16.50
C ARG A 234 8.39 -12.69 -15.16
N SER A 235 9.11 -11.57 -15.08
CA SER A 235 9.95 -11.24 -13.93
C SER A 235 9.28 -10.30 -12.93
N ILE A 236 8.09 -9.78 -13.27
CA ILE A 236 7.22 -8.91 -12.44
C ILE A 236 5.90 -9.57 -12.02
N GLU A 237 5.54 -10.71 -12.61
CA GLU A 237 4.30 -11.45 -12.32
C GLU A 237 4.10 -11.73 -10.81
N GLU A 238 5.18 -11.98 -10.06
CA GLU A 238 5.09 -12.17 -8.60
C GLU A 238 4.69 -10.88 -7.85
N CYS A 239 5.17 -9.72 -8.31
CA CYS A 239 4.81 -8.42 -7.76
C CYS A 239 3.36 -8.07 -8.13
N GLU A 240 2.99 -8.22 -9.41
CA GLU A 240 1.65 -7.98 -9.92
C GLU A 240 0.61 -8.80 -9.16
N ASN A 241 0.80 -10.12 -9.04
CA ASN A 241 -0.11 -10.99 -8.29
C ASN A 241 -0.29 -10.58 -6.82
N LEU A 242 0.80 -10.14 -6.16
CA LEU A 242 0.76 -9.66 -4.78
C LEU A 242 -0.06 -8.37 -4.70
N LEU A 243 0.26 -7.37 -5.53
CA LEU A 243 -0.42 -6.08 -5.54
C LEU A 243 -1.90 -6.22 -5.92
N GLU A 244 -2.23 -7.04 -6.93
CA GLU A 244 -3.61 -7.35 -7.33
C GLU A 244 -4.41 -7.96 -6.18
N THR A 245 -3.80 -8.88 -5.42
CA THR A 245 -4.48 -9.53 -4.28
C THR A 245 -4.92 -8.48 -3.25
N TYR A 246 -4.02 -7.58 -2.85
CA TYR A 246 -4.35 -6.53 -1.88
C TYR A 246 -5.22 -5.42 -2.47
N PHE A 247 -5.10 -5.13 -3.76
CA PHE A 247 -5.99 -4.22 -4.48
C PHE A 247 -7.43 -4.73 -4.41
N LEU A 248 -7.66 -6.01 -4.73
CA LEU A 248 -8.99 -6.62 -4.65
C LEU A 248 -9.55 -6.63 -3.24
N GLN A 249 -8.71 -6.87 -2.22
CA GLN A 249 -9.16 -6.80 -0.82
C GLN A 249 -9.50 -5.36 -0.40
N ALA A 250 -8.70 -4.37 -0.78
CA ALA A 250 -8.99 -2.95 -0.53
C ALA A 250 -10.30 -2.52 -1.20
N VAL A 251 -10.53 -2.94 -2.45
CA VAL A 251 -11.80 -2.73 -3.17
C VAL A 251 -12.96 -3.38 -2.43
N PHE A 252 -12.79 -4.61 -1.95
CA PHE A 252 -13.83 -5.30 -1.17
C PHE A 252 -14.20 -4.54 0.11
N VAL A 253 -13.19 -4.06 0.85
CA VAL A 253 -13.39 -3.23 2.05
C VAL A 253 -14.12 -1.93 1.69
N ALA A 254 -13.70 -1.24 0.62
CA ALA A 254 -14.33 -0.01 0.15
C ALA A 254 -15.79 -0.23 -0.25
N VAL A 255 -16.10 -1.28 -1.01
CA VAL A 255 -17.47 -1.62 -1.41
C VAL A 255 -18.32 -1.94 -0.18
N THR A 256 -17.79 -2.72 0.76
CA THR A 256 -18.50 -3.08 2.00
C THR A 256 -18.82 -1.82 2.80
N ALA A 257 -17.81 -0.99 3.10
CA ALA A 257 -17.99 0.26 3.83
C ALA A 257 -18.98 1.22 3.10
N GLY A 258 -18.83 1.36 1.78
CA GLY A 258 -19.71 2.18 0.94
C GLY A 258 -21.16 1.70 0.98
N SER A 259 -21.40 0.40 0.83
CA SER A 259 -22.75 -0.18 0.88
C SER A 259 -23.42 0.02 2.25
N CYS A 260 -22.67 -0.11 3.35
CA CYS A 260 -23.18 0.16 4.70
C CYS A 260 -23.60 1.62 4.86
N THR A 261 -22.79 2.58 4.38
CA THR A 261 -23.15 4.02 4.46
C THR A 261 -24.41 4.35 3.66
N ALA A 262 -24.58 3.73 2.49
CA ALA A 262 -25.78 3.88 1.67
C ALA A 262 -27.02 3.26 2.34
N GLY A 263 -26.89 2.05 2.90
CA GLY A 263 -27.98 1.38 3.63
C GLY A 263 -28.47 2.19 4.84
N VAL A 264 -27.53 2.73 5.63
CA VAL A 264 -27.87 3.62 6.75
C VAL A 264 -28.64 4.86 6.30
N LEU A 265 -28.23 5.48 5.17
CA LEU A 265 -28.94 6.63 4.60
C LEU A 265 -30.38 6.31 4.19
N VAL A 266 -30.61 5.12 3.60
CA VAL A 266 -31.96 4.66 3.23
C VAL A 266 -32.83 4.48 4.47
N ILE A 267 -32.32 3.82 5.51
CA ILE A 267 -33.06 3.59 6.76
C ILE A 267 -33.40 4.92 7.45
N ILE A 268 -32.42 5.84 7.56
CA ILE A 268 -32.66 7.17 8.12
C ILE A 268 -33.71 7.94 7.29
N GLY A 269 -33.64 7.85 5.95
CA GLY A 269 -34.63 8.48 5.06
C GLY A 269 -36.04 7.94 5.27
N ILE A 270 -36.20 6.62 5.38
CA ILE A 270 -37.48 5.97 5.66
C ILE A 270 -38.03 6.40 7.03
N LEU A 271 -37.19 6.42 8.07
CA LEU A 271 -37.59 6.84 9.42
C LEU A 271 -37.95 8.32 9.48
N ALA A 272 -37.19 9.17 8.78
CA ALA A 272 -37.48 10.60 8.66
C ALA A 272 -38.82 10.82 7.94
N TRP A 273 -39.06 10.10 6.84
CA TRP A 273 -40.33 10.15 6.12
C TRP A 273 -41.51 9.63 6.97
N ALA A 274 -41.34 8.52 7.70
CA ALA A 274 -42.37 8.00 8.60
C ALA A 274 -42.71 8.98 9.73
N LYS A 275 -41.71 9.69 10.27
CA LYS A 275 -41.92 10.73 11.27
C LYS A 275 -42.59 11.97 10.68
N TYR A 276 -42.17 12.40 9.49
CA TYR A 276 -42.80 13.51 8.76
C TYR A 276 -44.26 13.20 8.42
N ARG A 277 -44.56 11.97 7.99
CA ARG A 277 -45.92 11.50 7.71
C ARG A 277 -46.81 11.54 8.96
N ARG A 278 -46.32 11.07 10.12
CA ARG A 278 -47.07 11.19 11.39
C ARG A 278 -47.35 12.64 11.79
N VAL A 279 -46.45 13.57 11.45
CA VAL A 279 -46.66 15.01 11.69
C VAL A 279 -47.69 15.58 10.71
N LEU A 280 -47.66 15.16 9.44
CA LEU A 280 -48.68 15.53 8.45
C LEU A 280 -50.07 14.99 8.81
N ASP A 281 -50.17 13.77 9.32
CA ASP A 281 -51.43 13.17 9.77
C ASP A 281 -52.01 13.90 11.03
N PHE A 282 -51.21 14.73 11.70
CA PHE A 282 -51.61 15.54 12.85
C PHE A 282 -52.03 16.97 12.50
N ILE A 283 -51.94 17.38 11.23
CA ILE A 283 -52.46 18.67 10.76
C ILE A 283 -53.98 18.48 10.52
N PRO A 284 -54.85 19.16 11.28
CA PRO A 284 -56.29 19.03 11.07
C PRO A 284 -56.65 19.46 9.65
N GLN A 285 -57.37 18.60 8.92
CA GLN A 285 -58.09 18.98 7.72
C GLN A 285 -59.26 19.88 8.12
N GLU A 286 -58.99 21.15 8.42
CA GLU A 286 -60.03 22.19 8.35
C GLU A 286 -59.82 23.01 7.07
N LEU A 287 -60.55 22.59 6.04
CA LEU A 287 -61.10 23.45 4.99
C LEU A 287 -62.44 22.88 4.54
#